data_AF-A0A515KYX6-F1
#
_entry.id   AF-A0A515KYX6-F1
#
_cell.length_a   1.000
_cell.length_b   1.000
_cell.length_c   1.000
_cell.angle_alpha   90.00
_cell.angle_beta   90.00
_cell.angle_gamma   90.00
#
_symmetry.space_group_name_H-M   'P 1'
#
loop_
_entity.id
_entity.type
_entity.pdbx_description
1 polymer ?
#
loop_
_entity_poly.entity_id
_entity_poly.type
_entity_poly.pdbx_seq_one_letter_code
_entity_poly.pdbx_strand_id
1 'polypeptide(L)'
;MGVVEVLLVSLVMVGAVGVVALAVGEREAGGVGMEGSFESGFMSMTSEMYSLSVRFFVLGVVFLLLDLETAVIISTPLSLSASFEMEGLIVVSVVWVYLLGTLYEWEVGSLEWFS
;
A
#
# COMPACT_ATOMS: atom_id res chain seq x y z
N MET A 1 -12.61 12.01 -24.93
CA MET A 1 -13.24 11.56 -23.69
C MET A 1 -12.46 12.14 -22.52
N GLY A 2 -13.12 12.79 -21.57
CA GLY A 2 -12.45 13.36 -20.40
C GLY A 2 -11.99 12.28 -19.41
N VAL A 3 -11.02 12.60 -18.55
CA VAL A 3 -10.57 11.68 -17.48
C VAL A 3 -11.76 11.24 -16.60
N VAL A 4 -12.69 12.16 -16.35
CA VAL A 4 -13.92 11.89 -15.60
C VAL A 4 -14.79 10.83 -16.31
N GLU A 5 -14.92 10.90 -17.63
CA GLU A 5 -15.71 9.92 -18.38
C GLU A 5 -15.08 8.52 -18.31
N VAL A 6 -13.75 8.43 -18.40
CA VAL A 6 -13.02 7.15 -18.30
C VAL A 6 -13.21 6.52 -16.91
N LEU A 7 -13.14 7.32 -15.84
CA LEU A 7 -13.37 6.85 -14.47
C LEU A 7 -14.81 6.40 -14.23
N LEU A 8 -15.80 7.11 -14.79
CA LEU A 8 -17.20 6.70 -14.69
C LEU A 8 -17.43 5.36 -15.40
N VAL A 9 -16.86 5.18 -16.60
CA VAL A 9 -16.98 3.92 -17.35
C VAL A 9 -16.33 2.76 -16.60
N SER A 10 -15.14 2.95 -16.01
CA SER A 10 -14.47 1.86 -15.27
C SER A 10 -15.25 1.44 -14.02
N LEU A 11 -15.78 2.40 -13.25
CA LEU A 11 -16.62 2.12 -12.08
C LEU A 11 -17.87 1.32 -12.46
N VAL A 12 -18.56 1.73 -13.53
CA VAL A 12 -19.76 1.05 -14.04
C VAL A 12 -19.43 -0.38 -14.47
N MET A 13 -18.30 -0.59 -15.15
CA MET A 13 -17.87 -1.93 -15.56
C MET A 13 -17.61 -2.85 -14.36
N VAL A 14 -16.89 -2.38 -13.33
CA VAL A 14 -16.64 -3.17 -12.10
C VAL A 14 -17.96 -3.49 -11.39
N GLY A 15 -18.85 -2.50 -11.27
CA GLY A 15 -20.18 -2.71 -10.67
C GLY A 15 -21.03 -3.72 -11.44
N ALA A 16 -21.03 -3.65 -12.77
CA ALA A 16 -21.77 -4.58 -13.62
C ALA A 16 -21.28 -6.02 -13.45
N VAL A 17 -19.96 -6.23 -13.42
CA VAL A 17 -19.37 -7.56 -13.16
C VAL A 17 -19.80 -8.08 -11.78
N GLY A 18 -19.77 -7.23 -10.75
CA GLY A 18 -20.23 -7.60 -9.41
C GLY A 18 -21.71 -7.98 -9.36
N VAL A 19 -22.58 -7.23 -10.04
CA VAL A 19 -24.02 -7.52 -10.11
C VAL A 19 -24.28 -8.85 -10.83
N VAL A 20 -23.60 -9.10 -11.96
CA VAL A 20 -23.72 -10.37 -12.70
C VAL A 20 -23.26 -11.54 -11.83
N ALA A 21 -22.14 -11.41 -11.12
CA ALA A 21 -21.65 -12.45 -10.22
C ALA A 21 -22.66 -12.77 -9.11
N LEU A 22 -23.30 -11.75 -8.53
CA LEU A 22 -24.33 -11.94 -7.50
C LEU A 22 -25.65 -12.49 -8.06
N ALA A 23 -26.00 -12.15 -9.31
CA ALA A 23 -27.22 -12.63 -9.96
C ALA A 23 -27.11 -14.09 -10.42
N VAL A 24 -25.92 -14.52 -10.83
CA VAL A 24 -25.65 -15.92 -11.26
C VAL A 24 -25.35 -16.83 -10.07
N GLY A 25 -24.83 -16.29 -8.96
CA GLY A 25 -24.44 -17.08 -7.79
C GLY A 25 -25.64 -17.79 -7.15
N GLU A 26 -25.72 -19.11 -7.32
CA GLU A 26 -26.62 -19.96 -6.56
C GLU A 26 -26.17 -19.97 -5.09
N ARG A 27 -27.08 -19.62 -4.18
CA ARG A 27 -26.82 -19.59 -2.74
C ARG A 27 -27.53 -20.77 -2.08
N GLU A 28 -26.78 -21.68 -1.48
CA GLU A 28 -27.37 -22.64 -0.56
C GLU A 28 -27.83 -21.92 0.71
N ALA A 29 -29.05 -22.22 1.19
CA ALA A 29 -29.55 -21.64 2.43
C ALA A 29 -28.67 -22.11 3.60
N GLY A 30 -27.95 -21.18 4.23
CA GLY A 30 -26.89 -21.43 5.18
C GLY A 30 -27.26 -22.43 6.27
N GLY A 31 -26.60 -23.59 6.25
CA GLY A 31 -26.55 -24.47 7.41
C GLY A 31 -25.68 -23.84 8.51
N VAL A 32 -25.94 -24.19 9.76
CA VAL A 32 -25.29 -23.62 10.98
C VAL A 32 -23.74 -23.68 10.97
N GLY A 33 -23.12 -24.45 10.06
CA GLY A 33 -21.66 -24.51 9.87
C GLY A 33 -21.09 -23.76 8.66
N MET A 34 -21.94 -23.17 7.80
CA MET A 34 -21.51 -22.44 6.59
C MET A 34 -21.28 -20.94 6.83
N GLU A 35 -21.79 -20.41 7.95
CA GLU A 35 -21.67 -18.99 8.31
C GLU A 35 -20.45 -18.69 9.20
N GLY A 36 -19.66 -19.70 9.56
CA GLY A 36 -18.47 -19.59 10.40
C GLY A 36 -17.16 -19.44 9.61
N SER A 37 -16.14 -18.86 10.25
CA SER A 37 -14.77 -18.80 9.69
C SER A 37 -14.24 -20.21 9.43
N PHE A 38 -13.62 -20.42 8.27
CA PHE A 38 -13.19 -21.75 7.83
C PHE A 38 -11.84 -22.12 8.45
N GLU A 39 -11.85 -22.54 9.71
CA GLU A 39 -10.65 -22.82 10.50
C GLU A 39 -10.35 -24.33 10.65
N SER A 40 -10.60 -25.11 9.59
CA SER A 40 -10.43 -26.58 9.61
C SER A 40 -11.44 -27.33 10.51
N GLY A 41 -12.69 -26.86 10.58
CA GLY A 41 -13.80 -27.58 11.24
C GLY A 41 -13.91 -27.40 12.75
N PHE A 42 -13.13 -26.49 13.34
CA PHE A 42 -13.26 -26.10 14.74
C PHE A 42 -14.07 -24.81 14.89
N MET A 43 -14.89 -24.73 15.93
CA MET A 43 -15.48 -23.45 16.35
C MET A 43 -14.34 -22.55 16.83
N SER A 44 -14.27 -21.32 16.30
CA SER A 44 -13.34 -20.29 16.74
C SER A 44 -13.53 -20.02 18.24
N MET A 45 -12.75 -20.70 19.09
CA MET A 45 -12.92 -20.68 20.55
C MET A 45 -12.30 -19.45 21.23
N THR A 46 -11.75 -18.53 20.45
CA THR A 46 -11.06 -17.37 21.00
C THR A 46 -11.37 -16.15 20.15
N SER A 47 -11.68 -15.01 20.78
CA SER A 47 -11.59 -13.73 20.09
C SER A 47 -10.18 -13.64 19.52
N GLU A 48 -10.06 -13.42 18.22
CA GLU A 48 -8.80 -13.22 17.50
C GLU A 48 -8.14 -11.90 17.96
N MET A 49 -7.76 -11.80 19.23
CA MET A 49 -6.78 -10.83 19.70
C MET A 49 -5.42 -11.38 19.29
N TYR A 50 -5.16 -11.36 17.99
CA TYR A 50 -3.85 -11.67 17.46
C TYR A 50 -2.87 -10.61 17.97
N SER A 51 -1.74 -11.04 18.51
CA SER A 51 -0.64 -10.12 18.76
C SER A 51 -0.13 -9.63 17.41
N LEU A 52 -0.26 -8.33 17.16
CA LEU A 52 0.32 -7.73 15.97
C LEU A 52 1.84 -7.94 16.04
N SER A 53 2.40 -8.57 15.00
CA SER A 53 3.85 -8.72 14.91
C SER A 53 4.49 -7.34 14.78
N VAL A 54 5.37 -7.02 15.74
CA VAL A 54 6.11 -5.75 15.79
C VAL A 54 6.93 -5.55 14.51
N ARG A 55 7.37 -6.62 13.86
CA ARG A 55 8.12 -6.54 12.59
C ARG A 55 7.26 -5.94 11.47
N PHE A 56 5.99 -6.32 11.34
CA PHE A 56 5.08 -5.71 10.36
C PHE A 56 4.76 -4.25 10.68
N PHE A 57 4.69 -3.90 11.98
CA PHE A 57 4.52 -2.51 12.40
C PHE A 57 5.71 -1.64 11.97
N VAL A 58 6.94 -2.11 12.21
CA VAL A 58 8.17 -1.38 11.82
C VAL A 58 8.25 -1.19 10.32
N LEU A 59 7.92 -2.22 9.52
CA LEU A 59 7.84 -2.09 8.06
C LEU A 59 6.82 -1.03 7.63
N GLY A 60 5.66 -0.96 8.29
CA GLY A 60 4.66 0.08 8.03
C GLY A 60 5.15 1.49 8.33
N VAL A 61 5.91 1.67 9.42
CA VAL A 61 6.50 2.96 9.79
C VAL A 61 7.60 3.37 8.80
N VAL A 62 8.50 2.45 8.43
CA VAL A 62 9.55 2.72 7.44
C VAL A 62 8.94 3.05 6.09
N PHE A 63 7.91 2.32 5.65
CA PHE A 63 7.18 2.62 4.43
C PHE A 63 6.55 4.02 4.45
N LEU A 64 5.94 4.41 5.57
CA LEU A 64 5.32 5.74 5.71
C LEU A 64 6.37 6.86 5.67
N LEU A 65 7.53 6.65 6.27
CA LEU A 65 8.65 7.59 6.19
C LEU A 65 9.17 7.69 4.74
N LEU A 66 9.44 6.56 4.08
CA LEU A 66 9.93 6.56 2.70
C LEU A 66 8.91 7.18 1.71
N ASP A 67 7.61 7.03 1.94
CA ASP A 67 6.56 7.66 1.14
C ASP A 67 6.55 9.19 1.31
N LEU A 68 6.73 9.67 2.55
CA LEU A 68 6.89 11.10 2.85
C LEU A 68 8.14 11.67 2.17
N GLU A 69 9.25 10.95 2.22
CA GLU A 69 10.52 11.33 1.58
C GLU A 69 10.39 11.40 0.05
N THR A 70 9.72 10.41 -0.55
CA THR A 70 9.48 10.38 -2.00
C THR A 70 8.59 11.54 -2.45
N ALA A 71 7.60 11.94 -1.64
CA ALA A 71 6.78 13.12 -1.93
C ALA A 71 7.62 14.41 -1.99
N VAL A 72 8.61 14.56 -1.10
CA VAL A 72 9.57 15.68 -1.11
C VAL A 72 10.45 15.63 -2.35
N ILE A 73 10.99 14.47 -2.71
CA ILE A 73 11.83 14.29 -3.90
C ILE A 73 11.06 14.71 -5.16
N ILE A 74 9.80 14.30 -5.32
CA ILE A 74 8.99 14.65 -6.50
C ILE A 74 8.71 16.15 -6.57
N SER A 75 8.45 16.80 -5.44
CA SER A 75 8.15 18.24 -5.39
C SER A 75 9.38 19.12 -5.64
N THR A 76 10.59 18.65 -5.33
CA THR A 76 11.82 19.45 -5.41
C THR A 76 12.13 19.93 -6.84
N PRO A 77 12.24 19.07 -7.88
CA PRO A 77 12.53 19.51 -9.25
C PRO A 77 11.42 20.38 -9.86
N LEU A 78 10.17 20.22 -9.40
CA LEU A 78 9.04 21.04 -9.86
C LEU A 78 9.10 22.48 -9.36
N SER A 79 9.84 22.74 -8.28
CA SER A 79 10.02 24.08 -7.71
C SER A 79 11.15 24.89 -8.34
N LEU A 80 12.00 24.26 -9.15
CA LEU A 80 13.15 24.90 -9.76
C LEU A 80 12.73 25.81 -10.91
N SER A 81 13.36 26.98 -10.97
CA SER A 81 13.27 27.88 -12.10
C SER A 81 14.49 27.67 -13.02
N ALA A 82 14.43 28.10 -14.28
CA ALA A 82 15.33 27.64 -15.35
C ALA A 82 16.86 27.88 -15.15
N SER A 83 17.29 28.53 -14.06
CA SER A 83 18.69 28.70 -13.68
C SER A 83 19.28 27.42 -13.10
N PHE A 84 19.90 26.63 -13.97
CA PHE A 84 20.32 25.25 -13.71
C PHE A 84 21.55 25.08 -12.79
N GLU A 85 22.34 26.13 -12.53
CA GLU A 85 23.69 25.96 -11.97
C GLU A 85 23.72 25.71 -10.46
N MET A 86 23.03 26.51 -9.65
CA MET A 86 23.00 26.33 -8.19
C MET A 86 21.82 25.46 -7.73
N GLU A 87 20.65 25.62 -8.34
CA GLU A 87 19.46 24.88 -7.92
C GLU A 87 19.57 23.38 -8.26
N GLY A 88 20.21 23.03 -9.38
CA GLY A 88 20.46 21.64 -9.76
C GLY A 88 21.37 20.89 -8.78
N LEU A 89 22.36 21.57 -8.19
CA LEU A 89 23.22 20.99 -7.16
C LEU A 89 22.45 20.66 -5.87
N ILE A 90 21.44 21.46 -5.53
CA ILE A 90 20.57 21.21 -4.37
C ILE A 90 19.70 19.98 -4.60
N VAL A 91 19.13 19.82 -5.80
CA VAL A 91 18.33 18.61 -6.12
C VAL A 91 19.20 17.35 -6.02
N VAL A 92 20.40 17.40 -6.59
CA VAL A 92 21.34 16.27 -6.56
C VAL A 92 21.75 15.94 -5.12
N SER A 93 22.03 16.95 -4.28
CA SER A 93 22.39 16.71 -2.88
C SER A 93 21.25 16.10 -2.06
N VAL A 94 20.00 16.56 -2.28
CA VAL A 94 18.80 15.99 -1.65
C VAL A 94 18.65 14.52 -2.02
N VAL A 95 18.74 14.18 -3.30
CA VAL A 95 18.66 12.77 -3.76
C VAL A 95 19.77 11.92 -3.17
N TRP A 96 21.00 12.44 -3.07
CA TRP A 96 22.13 11.71 -2.46
C TRP A 96 21.94 11.45 -0.97
N VAL A 97 21.43 12.42 -0.21
CA VAL A 97 21.14 12.24 1.22
C VAL A 97 20.11 11.13 1.41
N TYR A 98 19.05 11.10 0.60
CA TYR A 98 18.05 10.03 0.64
C TYR A 98 18.65 8.66 0.32
N LEU A 99 19.43 8.56 -0.75
CA LEU A 99 20.04 7.30 -1.16
C LEU A 99 20.97 6.73 -0.07
N LEU A 100 21.75 7.60 0.59
CA LEU A 100 22.58 7.20 1.73
C LEU A 100 21.74 6.83 2.97
N GLY A 101 20.65 7.53 3.23
CA GLY A 101 19.70 7.23 4.32
C GLY A 101 19.09 5.83 4.16
N THR A 102 18.59 5.51 2.97
CA THR A 102 18.03 4.18 2.67
C THR A 102 19.07 3.07 2.77
N LEU A 103 20.30 3.31 2.30
CA LEU A 103 21.39 2.33 2.46
C LEU A 103 21.74 2.10 3.94
N TYR A 104 21.73 3.16 4.76
CA TYR A 104 21.95 3.01 6.20
C TYR A 104 20.86 2.18 6.87
N GLU A 105 19.58 2.43 6.54
CA GLU A 105 18.45 1.66 7.08
C GLU A 105 18.47 0.19 6.67
N TRP A 106 18.99 -0.11 5.47
CA TRP A 106 19.24 -1.47 5.03
C TRP A 106 20.25 -2.17 5.94
N GLU A 107 21.41 -1.55 6.16
CA GLU A 107 22.47 -2.12 7.00
C GLU A 107 22.03 -2.30 8.47
N VAL A 108 21.12 -1.47 8.97
CA VAL A 108 20.50 -1.65 10.30
C VAL A 108 19.56 -2.87 10.35
N GLY A 109 19.17 -3.43 9.21
CA GLY A 109 18.28 -4.59 9.12
C GLY A 109 16.80 -4.25 9.28
N SER A 110 16.44 -2.96 9.23
CA SER A 110 15.03 -2.50 9.34
C SER A 110 14.17 -2.98 8.16
N LEU A 111 14.82 -3.24 7.03
CA LEU A 111 14.21 -3.71 5.78
C LEU A 111 14.25 -5.24 5.61
N GLU A 112 14.83 -5.99 6.55
CA GLU A 112 14.93 -7.45 6.44
C GLU A 112 13.62 -8.14 6.85
N TRP A 113 13.02 -8.88 5.92
CA TRP A 113 11.74 -9.57 6.12
C TRP A 113 11.84 -10.96 6.78
N PHE A 114 13.01 -11.60 6.73
CA PHE A 114 13.22 -13.00 7.14
C PHE A 114 14.59 -13.14 7.80
N SER A 115 14.62 -13.00 9.12
CA SER A 115 15.62 -13.62 10.01
C SER A 115 14.93 -14.43 11.10
#